data_AF-A0AAD1YB17-F1
#
_entry.id   AF-A0AAD1YB17-F1
#
_cell.length_a   1.000
_cell.length_b   1.000
_cell.length_c   1.000
_cell.angle_alpha   90.00
_cell.angle_beta   90.00
_cell.angle_gamma   90.00
#
_symmetry.space_group_name_H-M   'P 1'
#
loop_
_entity.id
_entity.type
_entity.pdbx_description
1 polymer ?
#
loop_
_entity_poly.entity_id
_entity_poly.type
_entity_poly.pdbx_seq_one_letter_code
_entity_poly.pdbx_strand_id
1 'polypeptide(L)'
;MNKAHDFSKLIQISGKYNYNFDFYTQTNYVYLASNLVAEAKDKDTGLPLAMKFKWQRIRNSRIYNLNAIAGNVYQLSAEDVGCKIRVEATPLDDELYVGNAIAEFGPVTVEPSARQSLEYILGSGGSRFPVTIYQCEDRHKMIDEREFREGTLIINSKSIKLEEKVDFSGKKKEVFCCKYTIGHPRLDITSNDTKMLSIDYHDEDDFYGSEKGLNFSLDLRTLSRQSRDLIALSIRCFSALNYYKNSQIINTLNKDEKDLEDSPLKKSKKEKDTVTQLLMEVDYVKRELYEQISVNKELEEERNMARKQFLDLESEMEQTIEGYRIVLEDQEHSPEDTQFRAEFRNQLKLNETLQKEKNQLAEENMILQDEKKTTISKLEEKDGQMEQLKSQLMDMKKEYEKLKKEKDKCRRDAKKFAEEIRTCRRKIKKPKLS
;
A
#
# COMPACT_ATOMS: atom_id res chain seq x y z
N MET A 1 20.25 9.01 32.84
CA MET A 1 20.07 7.57 33.15
C MET A 1 18.84 7.07 32.41
N ASN A 2 19.05 6.45 31.24
CA ASN A 2 17.96 5.88 30.45
C ASN A 2 17.42 4.66 31.19
N LYS A 3 16.11 4.63 31.46
CA LYS A 3 15.43 3.40 31.90
C LYS A 3 15.71 2.35 30.83
N ALA A 4 16.48 1.32 31.15
CA ALA A 4 16.59 0.14 30.30
C ALA A 4 15.16 -0.36 30.08
N HIS A 5 14.66 -0.26 28.84
CA HIS A 5 13.40 -0.88 28.49
C HIS A 5 13.57 -2.38 28.76
N ASP A 6 12.71 -2.92 29.62
CA ASP A 6 12.75 -4.30 30.04
C ASP A 6 12.45 -5.21 28.83
N PHE A 7 13.55 -5.67 28.23
CA PHE A 7 13.61 -6.48 27.02
C PHE A 7 12.68 -7.70 27.07
N SER A 8 12.59 -8.31 28.25
CA SER A 8 11.77 -9.50 28.50
C SER A 8 10.28 -9.28 28.18
N LYS A 9 9.81 -8.03 28.22
CA LYS A 9 8.39 -7.70 27.96
C LYS A 9 8.04 -7.68 26.48
N LEU A 10 9.02 -7.52 25.60
CA LEU A 10 8.82 -7.43 24.15
C LEU A 10 9.00 -8.77 23.46
N ILE A 11 9.40 -9.80 24.21
CA ILE A 11 9.57 -11.16 23.74
C ILE A 11 8.53 -12.06 24.39
N GLN A 12 7.84 -12.82 23.56
CA GLN A 12 6.92 -13.86 24.00
C GLN A 12 7.36 -15.18 23.39
N ILE A 13 7.78 -16.11 24.24
CA ILE A 13 8.12 -17.47 23.83
C ILE A 13 6.94 -18.37 24.21
N SER A 14 6.52 -19.21 23.27
CA SER A 14 5.41 -20.14 23.41
C SER A 14 5.66 -21.39 22.58
N GLY A 15 4.78 -22.37 22.69
CA GLY A 15 4.88 -23.64 21.97
C GLY A 15 4.97 -24.84 22.91
N LYS A 16 4.91 -26.02 22.32
CA LYS A 16 5.07 -27.30 23.02
C LYS A 16 6.33 -27.93 22.46
N TYR A 17 7.37 -28.04 23.28
CA TYR A 17 8.67 -28.57 22.87
C TYR A 17 9.43 -29.17 24.05
N ASN A 18 10.30 -30.15 23.78
CA ASN A 18 11.08 -30.86 24.81
C ASN A 18 12.52 -30.34 25.01
N TYR A 19 12.97 -29.33 24.26
CA TYR A 19 14.30 -28.69 24.37
C TYR A 19 14.26 -27.32 25.09
N ASN A 20 15.41 -26.69 25.34
CA ASN A 20 15.49 -25.30 25.78
C ASN A 20 15.55 -24.38 24.56
N PHE A 21 14.72 -23.35 24.52
CA PHE A 21 14.66 -22.40 23.41
C PHE A 21 14.80 -20.98 23.92
N ASP A 22 15.81 -20.29 23.40
CA ASP A 22 16.14 -18.92 23.75
C ASP A 22 15.93 -18.02 22.52
N PHE A 23 15.39 -16.83 22.77
CA PHE A 23 15.22 -15.81 21.75
C PHE A 23 15.62 -14.47 22.32
N TYR A 24 16.61 -13.82 21.68
CA TYR A 24 17.19 -12.60 22.21
C TYR A 24 17.72 -11.68 21.09
N THR A 25 18.16 -10.47 21.46
CA THR A 25 18.85 -9.55 20.55
C THR A 25 20.34 -9.49 20.86
N GLN A 26 21.19 -9.55 19.84
CA GLN A 26 22.64 -9.60 20.03
C GLN A 26 23.21 -8.36 20.75
N THR A 27 22.57 -7.20 20.58
CA THR A 27 23.07 -5.91 21.06
C THR A 27 22.36 -5.39 22.32
N ASN A 28 21.45 -6.17 22.92
CA ASN A 28 20.58 -5.74 24.03
C ASN A 28 19.74 -4.48 23.75
N TYR A 29 19.72 -3.99 22.51
CA TYR A 29 18.85 -2.94 22.04
C TYR A 29 17.65 -3.55 21.33
N VAL A 30 16.53 -2.81 21.34
CA VAL A 30 15.22 -3.28 20.85
C VAL A 30 14.76 -2.48 19.64
N TYR A 31 15.72 -1.84 18.98
CA TYR A 31 15.45 -0.89 17.92
C TYR A 31 15.74 -1.48 16.55
N LEU A 32 15.23 -0.78 15.55
CA LEU A 32 15.68 -0.87 14.17
C LEU A 32 17.22 -1.03 14.11
N ALA A 33 17.71 -1.89 13.22
CA ALA A 33 19.09 -2.34 13.09
C ALA A 33 19.59 -3.40 14.09
N SER A 34 18.76 -3.91 15.00
CA SER A 34 19.12 -5.05 15.86
C SER A 34 19.10 -6.39 15.09
N ASN A 35 19.83 -7.38 15.60
CA ASN A 35 19.78 -8.76 15.12
C ASN A 35 19.01 -9.60 16.14
N LEU A 36 17.95 -10.26 15.69
CA LEU A 36 17.20 -11.24 16.48
C LEU A 36 17.89 -12.60 16.31
N VAL A 37 18.14 -13.29 17.41
CA VAL A 37 18.81 -14.58 17.43
C VAL A 37 17.89 -15.57 18.12
N ALA A 38 17.61 -16.69 17.44
CA ALA A 38 16.91 -17.84 17.99
C ALA A 38 17.91 -18.98 18.20
N GLU A 39 17.93 -19.56 19.39
CA GLU A 39 18.80 -20.69 19.71
C GLU A 39 17.98 -21.79 20.39
N ALA A 40 18.33 -23.04 20.09
CA ALA A 40 17.80 -24.20 20.80
C ALA A 40 18.97 -25.00 21.36
N LYS A 41 18.82 -25.49 22.58
CA LYS A 41 19.81 -26.30 23.29
C LYS A 41 19.13 -27.49 23.93
N ASP A 42 19.85 -28.60 24.00
CA ASP A 42 19.42 -29.76 24.77
C ASP A 42 19.28 -29.39 26.25
N LYS A 43 18.29 -29.98 26.94
CA LYS A 43 17.98 -29.63 28.34
C LYS A 43 19.03 -30.14 29.32
N ASP A 44 19.57 -31.32 29.05
CA ASP A 44 20.42 -32.04 30.00
C ASP A 44 21.90 -31.71 29.76
N THR A 45 22.31 -31.65 28.49
CA THR A 45 23.69 -31.43 28.08
C THR A 45 24.01 -29.96 27.79
N GLY A 46 23.01 -29.13 27.48
CA GLY A 46 23.19 -27.74 27.09
C GLY A 46 23.81 -27.54 25.71
N LEU A 47 23.97 -28.61 24.92
CA LEU A 47 24.56 -28.55 23.58
C LEU A 47 23.60 -27.90 22.57
N PRO A 48 24.09 -27.11 21.59
CA PRO A 48 23.26 -26.53 20.54
C PRO A 48 22.58 -27.59 19.67
N LEU A 49 21.32 -27.35 19.33
CA LEU A 49 20.52 -28.22 18.47
C LEU A 49 20.45 -27.69 17.04
N ALA A 50 20.43 -28.61 16.08
CA ALA A 50 20.21 -28.29 14.69
C ALA A 50 18.69 -28.07 14.46
N MET A 51 18.33 -26.85 14.07
CA MET A 51 16.94 -26.42 13.94
C MET A 51 16.67 -25.85 12.55
N LYS A 52 15.43 -26.00 12.09
CA LYS A 52 14.86 -25.28 10.96
C LYS A 52 14.09 -24.07 11.48
N PHE A 53 14.36 -22.89 10.91
CA PHE A 53 13.70 -21.65 11.29
C PHE A 53 12.79 -21.14 10.19
N LYS A 54 11.60 -20.69 10.58
CA LYS A 54 10.65 -19.99 9.70
C LYS A 54 10.36 -18.62 10.27
N TRP A 55 10.90 -17.60 9.61
CA TRP A 55 10.68 -16.21 9.99
C TRP A 55 9.42 -15.65 9.36
N GLN A 56 8.69 -14.85 10.13
CA GLN A 56 7.44 -14.25 9.74
C GLN A 56 7.37 -12.81 10.23
N ARG A 57 6.83 -11.93 9.40
CA ARG A 57 6.48 -10.57 9.77
C ARG A 57 4.99 -10.53 10.03
N ILE A 58 4.59 -10.03 11.19
CA ILE A 58 3.19 -9.85 11.56
C ILE A 58 2.86 -8.36 11.46
N ARG A 59 1.94 -8.05 10.55
CA ARG A 59 1.43 -6.70 10.31
C ARG A 59 -0.05 -6.69 10.66
N ASN A 60 -0.43 -6.00 11.74
CA ASN A 60 -1.76 -6.11 12.34
C ASN A 60 -2.11 -7.58 12.64
N SER A 61 -3.07 -8.16 11.91
CA SER A 61 -3.54 -9.55 12.04
C SER A 61 -3.03 -10.46 10.92
N ARG A 62 -2.13 -9.98 10.06
CA ARG A 62 -1.61 -10.70 8.89
C ARG A 62 -0.20 -11.17 9.10
N ILE A 63 0.09 -12.34 8.54
CA ILE A 63 1.36 -13.02 8.67
C ILE A 63 2.00 -13.14 7.30
N TYR A 64 3.18 -12.54 7.13
CA TYR A 64 3.98 -12.58 5.91
C TYR A 64 5.17 -13.49 6.14
N ASN A 65 5.30 -14.54 5.35
CA ASN A 65 6.44 -15.46 5.47
C ASN A 65 7.70 -14.84 4.84
N LEU A 66 8.79 -14.84 5.57
CA LEU A 66 10.09 -14.34 5.12
C LEU A 66 10.94 -15.50 4.60
N ASN A 67 10.47 -16.13 3.52
CA ASN A 67 11.00 -17.40 3.00
C ASN A 67 12.48 -17.36 2.59
N ALA A 68 13.02 -16.17 2.31
CA ALA A 68 14.43 -15.99 1.95
C ALA A 68 15.39 -16.24 3.12
N ILE A 69 14.89 -16.40 4.35
CA ILE A 69 15.69 -16.45 5.57
C ILE A 69 15.45 -17.77 6.29
N ALA A 70 16.41 -18.68 6.17
CA ALA A 70 16.37 -20.00 6.82
C ALA A 70 17.28 -20.10 8.06
N GLY A 71 18.12 -19.09 8.29
CA GLY A 71 19.07 -19.07 9.41
C GLY A 71 18.42 -18.77 10.76
N ASN A 72 19.18 -18.98 11.82
CA ASN A 72 18.77 -18.72 13.20
C ASN A 72 18.88 -17.22 13.59
N VAL A 73 19.40 -16.38 12.69
CA VAL A 73 19.56 -14.94 12.87
C VAL A 73 18.70 -14.19 11.86
N TYR A 74 17.93 -13.23 12.33
CA TYR A 74 17.17 -12.28 11.52
C TYR A 74 17.63 -10.85 11.78
N GLN A 75 17.82 -10.09 10.70
CA GLN A 75 18.32 -8.73 10.78
C GLN A 75 17.19 -7.74 10.50
N LEU A 76 16.75 -7.01 11.53
CA LEU A 76 15.67 -6.02 11.41
C LEU A 76 16.00 -4.91 10.40
N SER A 77 15.03 -4.56 9.56
CA SER A 77 15.16 -3.54 8.52
C SER A 77 14.12 -2.45 8.69
N ALA A 78 14.22 -1.38 7.91
CA ALA A 78 13.20 -0.34 7.90
C ALA A 78 11.80 -0.86 7.52
N GLU A 79 11.69 -2.03 6.87
CA GLU A 79 10.39 -2.67 6.59
C GLU A 79 9.68 -3.18 7.83
N ASP A 80 10.43 -3.52 8.87
CA ASP A 80 9.90 -4.17 10.06
C ASP A 80 9.34 -3.17 11.06
N VAL A 81 9.61 -1.87 10.88
CA VAL A 81 9.11 -0.80 11.76
C VAL A 81 7.59 -0.87 11.88
N GLY A 82 7.09 -0.94 13.13
CA GLY A 82 5.67 -1.09 13.46
C GLY A 82 5.14 -2.53 13.39
N CYS A 83 5.92 -3.49 12.88
CA CYS A 83 5.52 -4.90 12.81
C CYS A 83 5.96 -5.66 14.08
N LYS A 84 5.33 -6.81 14.33
CA LYS A 84 5.92 -7.84 15.19
C LYS A 84 6.66 -8.85 14.31
N ILE A 85 7.76 -9.40 14.80
CA ILE A 85 8.50 -10.47 14.12
C ILE A 85 8.27 -11.76 14.87
N ARG A 86 7.89 -12.81 14.16
CA ARG A 86 7.68 -14.14 14.69
C ARG A 86 8.70 -15.11 14.07
N VAL A 87 9.22 -16.02 14.88
CA VAL A 87 10.01 -17.16 14.42
C VAL A 87 9.40 -18.44 14.94
N GLU A 88 9.27 -19.42 14.07
CA GLU A 88 8.97 -20.81 14.43
C GLU A 88 10.23 -21.65 14.23
N ALA A 89 10.63 -22.37 15.27
CA ALA A 89 11.80 -23.25 15.28
C ALA A 89 11.34 -24.70 15.46
N THR A 90 11.75 -25.55 14.52
CA THR A 90 11.45 -26.99 14.50
C THR A 90 12.77 -27.76 14.48
N PRO A 91 12.96 -28.79 15.32
CA PRO A 91 14.18 -29.59 15.30
C PRO A 91 14.33 -30.34 13.98
N LEU A 92 15.57 -30.53 13.53
CA LEU A 92 15.87 -31.38 12.37
C LEU A 92 15.94 -32.86 12.72
N ASP A 93 16.25 -33.18 13.98
CA ASP A 93 16.23 -34.53 14.53
C ASP A 93 14.93 -34.71 15.33
N ASP A 94 13.93 -35.30 14.67
CA ASP A 94 12.58 -35.49 15.20
C ASP A 94 12.44 -36.79 16.02
N GLU A 95 13.47 -37.63 16.09
CA GLU A 95 13.49 -38.85 16.91
C GLU A 95 13.75 -38.51 18.38
N LEU A 96 14.69 -37.60 18.64
CA LEU A 96 15.09 -37.19 20.00
C LEU A 96 14.37 -35.92 20.47
N TYR A 97 14.08 -34.99 19.56
CA TYR A 97 13.50 -33.69 19.88
C TYR A 97 12.13 -33.52 19.23
N VAL A 98 11.11 -33.25 20.06
CA VAL A 98 9.72 -33.16 19.62
C VAL A 98 9.15 -31.79 19.91
N GLY A 99 8.43 -31.26 18.92
CA GLY A 99 7.60 -30.06 19.05
C GLY A 99 8.19 -28.83 18.37
N ASN A 100 7.42 -27.74 18.41
CA ASN A 100 7.78 -26.46 17.79
C ASN A 100 7.83 -25.37 18.87
N ALA A 101 8.91 -24.59 18.84
CA ALA A 101 9.05 -23.38 19.63
C ALA A 101 8.67 -22.17 18.78
N ILE A 102 7.89 -21.26 19.34
CA ILE A 102 7.44 -20.03 18.68
C ILE A 102 7.87 -18.85 19.53
N ALA A 103 8.62 -17.94 18.93
CA ALA A 103 9.00 -16.67 19.55
C ALA A 103 8.37 -15.51 18.78
N GLU A 104 7.87 -14.51 19.50
CA GLU A 104 7.45 -13.23 18.94
C GLU A 104 8.24 -12.09 19.56
N PHE A 105 8.61 -11.11 18.74
CA PHE A 105 9.31 -9.88 19.09
C PHE A 105 8.53 -8.67 18.60
N GLY A 106 8.34 -7.66 19.45
CA GLY A 106 7.95 -6.32 19.00
C GLY A 106 6.71 -5.76 19.72
N PRO A 107 6.14 -4.65 19.20
CA PRO A 107 6.40 -4.07 17.88
C PRO A 107 7.80 -3.44 17.73
N VAL A 108 8.38 -3.53 16.52
CA VAL A 108 9.70 -2.93 16.21
C VAL A 108 9.59 -1.41 16.18
N THR A 109 10.50 -0.73 16.86
CA THR A 109 10.53 0.74 16.94
C THR A 109 11.83 1.32 16.39
N VAL A 110 11.76 2.56 15.90
CA VAL A 110 12.95 3.31 15.45
C VAL A 110 13.75 3.79 16.67
N GLU A 111 15.07 3.59 16.63
CA GLU A 111 15.98 4.07 17.67
C GLU A 111 15.88 5.60 17.84
N PRO A 112 16.00 6.16 19.07
CA PRO A 112 15.98 7.60 19.29
C PRO A 112 16.96 8.40 18.41
N SER A 113 18.16 7.89 18.18
CA SER A 113 19.18 8.54 17.33
C SER A 113 18.72 8.64 15.87
N ALA A 114 18.27 7.52 15.29
CA ALA A 114 17.73 7.45 13.94
C ALA A 114 16.46 8.30 13.80
N ARG A 115 15.58 8.32 14.81
CA ARG A 115 14.40 9.18 14.85
C ARG A 115 14.78 10.65 14.82
N GLN A 116 15.76 11.08 15.60
CA GLN A 116 16.24 12.47 15.60
C GLN A 116 16.83 12.86 14.23
N SER A 117 17.61 11.97 13.61
CA SER A 117 18.12 12.19 12.25
C SER A 117 16.98 12.32 11.24
N LEU A 118 15.98 11.45 11.33
CA LEU A 118 14.80 11.49 10.46
C LEU A 118 14.01 12.79 10.64
N GLU A 119 13.76 13.22 11.88
CA GLU A 119 13.10 14.49 12.20
C GLU A 119 13.86 15.69 11.63
N TYR A 120 15.19 15.68 11.72
CA TYR A 120 16.02 16.71 11.10
C TYR A 120 15.85 16.74 9.58
N ILE A 121 15.91 15.58 8.91
CA ILE A 121 15.73 15.45 7.45
C ILE A 121 14.35 15.97 7.02
N LEU A 122 13.30 15.62 7.77
CA LEU A 122 11.94 16.07 7.49
C LEU A 122 11.79 17.58 7.73
N GLY A 123 12.40 18.11 8.79
CA GLY A 123 12.39 19.54 9.13
C GLY A 123 13.18 20.42 8.15
N SER A 124 14.30 19.94 7.64
CA SER A 124 15.10 20.63 6.61
C SER A 124 14.47 20.53 5.20
N GLY A 125 13.49 19.66 5.02
CA GLY A 125 12.82 19.40 3.73
C GLY A 125 13.61 18.48 2.79
N GLY A 126 14.68 17.84 3.28
CA GLY A 126 15.48 16.87 2.54
C GLY A 126 16.90 16.66 3.05
N SER A 127 17.58 15.67 2.47
CA SER A 127 18.97 15.31 2.75
C SER A 127 19.65 14.68 1.53
N ARG A 128 20.97 14.50 1.62
CA ARG A 128 21.81 13.90 0.58
C ARG A 128 22.56 12.71 1.15
N PHE A 129 22.57 11.60 0.42
CA PHE A 129 23.20 10.36 0.82
C PHE A 129 24.20 9.91 -0.25
N PRO A 130 25.47 9.67 0.10
CA PRO A 130 26.39 9.02 -0.80
C PRO A 130 25.96 7.56 -1.02
N VAL A 131 25.91 7.14 -2.29
CA VAL A 131 25.50 5.80 -2.71
C VAL A 131 26.38 5.30 -3.85
N THR A 132 26.47 4.00 -4.00
CA THR A 132 27.03 3.33 -5.17
C THR A 132 25.88 2.79 -6.01
N ILE A 133 25.90 3.09 -7.30
CA ILE A 133 24.83 2.76 -8.24
C ILE A 133 25.18 1.44 -8.94
N TYR A 134 24.22 0.53 -8.95
CA TYR A 134 24.25 -0.73 -9.68
C TYR A 134 23.21 -0.59 -10.80
N GLN A 135 23.66 -0.31 -12.02
CA GLN A 135 22.76 -0.07 -13.16
C GLN A 135 22.15 -1.41 -13.61
N CYS A 136 20.82 -1.53 -13.53
CA CYS A 136 20.09 -2.68 -14.07
C CYS A 136 19.29 -2.21 -15.28
N GLU A 137 19.94 -2.12 -16.45
CA GLU A 137 19.24 -1.83 -17.72
C GLU A 137 18.41 -3.03 -18.21
N ASP A 138 18.62 -4.23 -17.67
CA ASP A 138 17.83 -5.43 -17.93
C ASP A 138 17.91 -6.38 -16.73
N ARG A 139 16.78 -6.74 -16.10
CA ARG A 139 16.73 -7.78 -15.05
C ARG A 139 17.20 -9.17 -15.54
N HIS A 140 17.46 -9.32 -16.84
CA HIS A 140 17.85 -10.57 -17.50
C HIS A 140 19.31 -10.65 -17.96
N LYS A 141 20.11 -9.58 -17.81
CA LYS A 141 21.56 -9.67 -18.03
C LYS A 141 22.25 -9.79 -16.68
N MET A 142 22.97 -10.90 -16.48
CA MET A 142 23.87 -11.02 -15.34
C MET A 142 24.84 -9.85 -15.37
N ILE A 143 24.78 -9.02 -14.34
CA ILE A 143 25.62 -7.86 -14.16
C ILE A 143 27.07 -8.35 -14.11
N ASP A 144 27.88 -7.96 -15.09
CA ASP A 144 29.33 -8.08 -15.00
C ASP A 144 29.76 -7.15 -13.85
N GLU A 145 30.44 -7.68 -12.82
CA GLU A 145 30.71 -7.04 -11.53
C GLU A 145 31.61 -5.77 -11.59
N ARG A 146 31.74 -5.11 -12.74
CA ARG A 146 32.83 -4.15 -13.00
C ARG A 146 32.45 -2.70 -13.23
N GLU A 147 31.17 -2.35 -13.38
CA GLU A 147 30.76 -0.94 -13.54
C GLU A 147 29.91 -0.45 -12.36
N PHE A 148 30.57 -0.19 -11.23
CA PHE A 148 29.95 0.56 -10.14
C PHE A 148 30.21 2.05 -10.32
N ARG A 149 29.17 2.85 -10.11
CA ARG A 149 29.28 4.31 -10.25
C ARG A 149 29.00 4.99 -8.92
N GLU A 150 29.82 5.96 -8.55
CA GLU A 150 29.57 6.75 -7.35
C GLU A 150 28.51 7.82 -7.61
N GLY A 151 27.52 7.87 -6.74
CA GLY A 151 26.43 8.82 -6.82
C GLY A 151 26.09 9.48 -5.49
N THR A 152 25.23 10.49 -5.58
CA THR A 152 24.58 11.11 -4.43
C THR A 152 23.08 11.03 -4.64
N LEU A 153 22.40 10.30 -3.75
CA LEU A 153 20.95 10.24 -3.68
C LEU A 153 20.44 11.44 -2.87
N ILE A 154 19.68 12.31 -3.53
CA ILE A 154 19.08 13.49 -2.92
C ILE A 154 17.61 13.19 -2.69
N ILE A 155 17.20 13.16 -1.42
CA ILE A 155 15.82 12.90 -1.02
C ILE A 155 15.27 14.20 -0.48
N ASN A 156 14.22 14.73 -1.08
CA ASN A 156 13.57 15.95 -0.61
C ASN A 156 12.06 15.73 -0.45
N SER A 157 11.34 16.79 -0.06
CA SER A 157 9.89 16.73 0.17
C SER A 157 9.01 16.58 -1.07
N LYS A 158 9.55 16.71 -2.28
CA LYS A 158 8.82 16.68 -3.56
C LYS A 158 9.26 15.54 -4.48
N SER A 159 10.54 15.19 -4.45
CA SER A 159 11.13 14.18 -5.31
C SER A 159 12.37 13.54 -4.70
N ILE A 160 12.81 12.46 -5.34
CA ILE A 160 14.11 11.85 -5.13
C ILE A 160 14.91 12.04 -6.43
N LYS A 161 16.19 12.38 -6.29
CA LYS A 161 17.11 12.58 -7.42
C LYS A 161 18.40 11.80 -7.19
N LEU A 162 19.02 11.33 -8.25
CA LEU A 162 20.34 10.71 -8.22
C LEU A 162 21.29 11.54 -9.09
N GLU A 163 22.36 12.01 -8.47
CA GLU A 163 23.46 12.67 -9.17
C GLU A 163 24.65 11.71 -9.25
N GLU A 164 25.07 11.35 -10.45
CA GLU A 164 26.29 10.58 -10.71
C GLU A 164 27.49 11.52 -10.80
N LYS A 165 28.63 11.11 -10.23
CA LYS A 165 29.91 11.80 -10.43
C LYS A 165 30.51 11.36 -11.77
N VAL A 166 30.52 12.24 -12.76
CA VAL A 166 30.96 11.90 -14.12
C VAL A 166 32.48 11.87 -14.24
N ASP A 167 33.21 12.75 -13.54
CA ASP A 167 34.68 12.88 -13.64
C ASP A 167 35.31 13.57 -12.41
N PHE A 168 36.65 13.54 -12.32
CA PHE A 168 37.47 14.35 -11.39
C PHE A 168 37.24 15.87 -11.52
N SER A 169 36.57 16.33 -12.59
CA SER A 169 36.18 17.72 -12.80
C SER A 169 35.11 18.22 -11.84
N GLY A 170 34.49 17.32 -11.06
CA GLY A 170 33.38 17.64 -10.15
C GLY A 170 32.06 17.92 -10.85
N LYS A 171 31.98 17.75 -12.18
CA LYS A 171 30.71 17.82 -12.91
C LYS A 171 29.82 16.63 -12.50
N LYS A 172 28.58 16.96 -12.15
CA LYS A 172 27.55 15.99 -11.76
C LYS A 172 26.53 15.88 -12.87
N LYS A 173 26.11 14.66 -13.17
CA LYS A 173 25.02 14.38 -14.10
C LYS A 173 23.83 13.88 -13.30
N GLU A 174 22.66 14.49 -13.50
CA GLU A 174 21.40 13.95 -12.98
C GLU A 174 21.05 12.73 -13.83
N VAL A 175 20.98 11.56 -13.18
CA VAL A 175 20.71 10.26 -13.84
C VAL A 175 19.31 9.75 -13.53
N PHE A 176 18.72 10.24 -12.44
CA PHE A 176 17.39 9.83 -12.02
C PHE A 176 16.69 10.96 -11.29
N CYS A 177 15.40 11.12 -11.56
CA CYS A 177 14.52 12.03 -10.85
C CYS A 177 13.12 11.43 -10.80
N CYS A 178 12.62 11.11 -9.60
CA CYS A 178 11.29 10.55 -9.40
C CYS A 178 10.51 11.44 -8.42
N LYS A 179 9.36 11.96 -8.85
CA LYS A 179 8.42 12.66 -7.97
C LYS A 179 7.63 11.63 -7.16
N TYR A 180 7.25 11.99 -5.93
CA TYR A 180 6.37 11.10 -5.16
C TYR A 180 4.99 11.07 -5.79
N THR A 181 4.57 9.87 -6.18
CA THR A 181 3.21 9.61 -6.64
C THR A 181 2.51 8.67 -5.66
N ILE A 182 1.28 8.31 -6.00
CA ILE A 182 0.49 7.41 -5.19
C ILE A 182 1.16 6.02 -5.11
N GLY A 183 1.69 5.53 -6.23
CA GLY A 183 2.32 4.21 -6.32
C GLY A 183 3.85 4.19 -6.24
N HIS A 184 4.52 5.33 -6.42
CA HIS A 184 5.97 5.42 -6.54
C HIS A 184 6.60 6.52 -5.67
N PRO A 185 7.88 6.36 -5.30
CA PRO A 185 8.72 5.18 -5.53
C PRO A 185 8.34 4.03 -4.60
N ARG A 186 8.50 2.80 -5.07
CA ARG A 186 8.47 1.62 -4.21
C ARG A 186 9.90 1.28 -3.81
N LEU A 187 10.05 0.86 -2.57
CA LEU A 187 11.33 0.50 -2.00
C LEU A 187 11.29 -0.97 -1.65
N ASP A 188 12.27 -1.71 -2.15
CA ASP A 188 12.56 -3.07 -1.76
C ASP A 188 13.89 -3.11 -1.02
N ILE A 189 13.89 -3.70 0.18
CA ILE A 189 15.09 -3.87 0.99
C ILE A 189 15.45 -5.34 0.98
N THR A 190 16.54 -5.67 0.30
CA THR A 190 17.03 -7.04 0.25
C THR A 190 17.45 -7.52 1.64
N SER A 191 16.97 -8.71 2.04
CA SER A 191 17.35 -9.32 3.32
C SER A 191 18.78 -9.87 3.33
N ASN A 192 19.36 -10.14 2.15
CA ASN A 192 20.68 -10.76 1.99
C ASN A 192 21.85 -9.76 2.07
N ASP A 193 21.63 -8.49 1.71
CA ASP A 193 22.65 -7.44 1.84
C ASP A 193 22.10 -6.24 2.62
N THR A 194 22.65 -6.04 3.82
CA THR A 194 22.27 -4.96 4.72
C THR A 194 22.49 -3.55 4.19
N LYS A 195 23.22 -3.39 3.09
CA LYS A 195 23.55 -2.10 2.47
C LYS A 195 22.82 -1.86 1.16
N MET A 196 22.22 -2.88 0.57
CA MET A 196 21.50 -2.77 -0.70
C MET A 196 20.05 -2.32 -0.48
N LEU A 197 19.55 -1.50 -1.38
CA LEU A 197 18.14 -1.16 -1.53
C LEU A 197 17.83 -1.00 -3.01
N SER A 198 16.62 -1.37 -3.42
CA SER A 198 16.14 -1.20 -4.78
C SER A 198 14.98 -0.20 -4.78
N ILE A 199 15.01 0.74 -5.72
CA ILE A 199 13.96 1.75 -5.91
C ILE A 199 13.26 1.46 -7.23
N ASP A 200 12.02 0.97 -7.15
CA ASP A 200 11.16 0.84 -8.32
C ASP A 200 10.39 2.15 -8.55
N TYR A 201 10.47 2.68 -9.77
CA TYR A 201 9.85 3.93 -10.15
C TYR A 201 9.22 3.86 -11.53
N HIS A 202 8.29 4.78 -11.77
CA HIS A 202 7.69 5.01 -13.06
C HIS A 202 8.24 6.32 -13.61
N ASP A 203 8.77 6.30 -14.83
CA ASP A 203 9.20 7.51 -15.51
C ASP A 203 7.98 8.12 -16.23
N GLU A 204 7.50 9.26 -15.75
CA GLU A 204 6.37 9.98 -16.35
C GLU A 204 6.84 11.10 -17.30
N ASP A 205 8.04 11.63 -17.05
CA ASP A 205 8.62 12.72 -17.81
C ASP A 205 9.63 12.07 -18.76
N ASP A 206 9.36 11.95 -20.08
CA ASP A 206 10.17 11.26 -21.14
C ASP A 206 11.68 11.65 -21.20
N PHE A 207 12.42 11.56 -20.09
CA PHE A 207 13.75 12.14 -19.94
C PHE A 207 14.78 11.35 -20.74
N TYR A 208 14.51 10.07 -20.97
CA TYR A 208 15.36 9.14 -21.71
C TYR A 208 14.80 8.70 -23.07
N GLY A 209 13.68 9.27 -23.52
CA GLY A 209 13.04 8.82 -24.76
C GLY A 209 12.55 7.36 -24.72
N SER A 210 12.40 6.80 -23.53
CA SER A 210 11.84 5.47 -23.31
C SER A 210 10.34 5.46 -23.58
N GLU A 211 9.81 4.32 -24.04
CA GLU A 211 8.37 4.13 -24.20
C GLU A 211 7.66 4.38 -22.87
N LYS A 212 6.67 5.28 -22.87
CA LYS A 212 5.87 5.61 -21.69
C LYS A 212 5.27 4.34 -21.09
N GLY A 213 5.47 4.15 -19.79
CA GLY A 213 4.80 3.07 -19.03
C GLY A 213 5.72 1.95 -18.54
N LEU A 214 7.03 2.01 -18.77
CA LEU A 214 7.96 1.02 -18.23
C LEU A 214 8.28 1.31 -16.75
N ASN A 215 8.20 0.27 -15.93
CA ASN A 215 8.68 0.30 -14.56
C ASN A 215 10.19 0.09 -14.57
N PHE A 216 10.93 1.02 -13.99
CA PHE A 216 12.38 0.93 -13.85
C PHE A 216 12.73 0.57 -12.41
N SER A 217 13.80 -0.22 -12.23
CA SER A 217 14.38 -0.55 -10.92
C SER A 217 15.78 0.01 -10.83
N LEU A 218 16.06 0.76 -9.78
CA LEU A 218 17.38 1.29 -9.49
C LEU A 218 17.96 0.63 -8.24
N ASP A 219 19.00 -0.16 -8.42
CA ASP A 219 19.68 -0.85 -7.32
C ASP A 219 20.81 0.03 -6.77
N LEU A 220 20.76 0.31 -5.48
CA LEU A 220 21.67 1.20 -4.79
C LEU A 220 22.32 0.49 -3.61
N ARG A 221 23.64 0.67 -3.49
CA ARG A 221 24.37 0.30 -2.27
C ARG A 221 24.71 1.53 -1.46
N THR A 222 24.41 1.46 -0.18
CA THR A 222 24.65 2.54 0.78
C THR A 222 25.92 2.28 1.57
N LEU A 223 26.44 3.31 2.25
CA LEU A 223 27.64 3.17 3.08
C LEU A 223 27.45 2.18 4.24
N SER A 224 26.25 2.16 4.83
CA SER A 224 25.92 1.39 6.02
C SER A 224 24.43 1.03 6.07
N ARG A 225 24.10 -0.02 6.83
CA ARG A 225 22.70 -0.41 7.13
C ARG A 225 21.87 0.74 7.69
N GLN A 226 22.46 1.54 8.57
CA GLN A 226 21.79 2.71 9.13
C GLN A 226 21.48 3.77 8.06
N SER A 227 22.39 3.99 7.10
CA SER A 227 22.16 4.89 5.97
C SER A 227 21.03 4.37 5.07
N ARG A 228 21.04 3.06 4.73
CA ARG A 228 19.96 2.38 4.01
C ARG A 228 18.60 2.59 4.67
N ASP A 229 18.53 2.31 5.97
CA ASP A 229 17.29 2.40 6.72
C ASP A 229 16.80 3.85 6.84
N LEU A 230 17.71 4.83 7.04
CA LEU A 230 17.36 6.26 7.03
C LEU A 230 16.87 6.74 5.67
N ILE A 231 17.49 6.31 4.57
CA ILE A 231 17.02 6.57 3.20
C ILE A 231 15.60 6.05 3.03
N ALA A 232 15.37 4.78 3.37
CA ALA A 232 14.09 4.13 3.21
C ALA A 232 12.99 4.82 4.03
N LEU A 233 13.26 5.13 5.29
CA LEU A 233 12.33 5.84 6.16
C LEU A 233 12.05 7.28 5.68
N SER A 234 13.08 7.98 5.18
CA SER A 234 12.92 9.36 4.66
C SER A 234 12.00 9.38 3.44
N ILE A 235 12.24 8.47 2.48
CA ILE A 235 11.41 8.32 1.28
C ILE A 235 9.97 7.99 1.64
N ARG A 236 9.76 7.03 2.56
CA ARG A 236 8.42 6.65 3.04
C ARG A 236 7.71 7.82 3.72
N CYS A 237 8.39 8.54 4.60
CA CYS A 237 7.80 9.70 5.29
C CYS A 237 7.43 10.83 4.32
N PHE A 238 8.29 11.16 3.35
CA PHE A 238 7.95 12.16 2.33
C PHE A 238 6.87 11.67 1.35
N SER A 239 6.85 10.39 1.00
CA SER A 239 5.77 9.80 0.19
C SER A 239 4.44 9.88 0.93
N ALA A 240 4.41 9.51 2.22
CA ALA A 240 3.23 9.62 3.08
C ALA A 240 2.78 11.07 3.26
N LEU A 241 3.72 12.01 3.41
CA LEU A 241 3.41 13.44 3.52
C LEU A 241 2.77 13.98 2.23
N ASN A 242 3.28 13.59 1.06
CA ASN A 242 2.69 13.99 -0.22
C ASN A 242 1.32 13.33 -0.44
N TYR A 243 1.20 12.04 -0.11
CA TYR A 243 -0.08 11.34 -0.13
C TYR A 243 -1.10 12.05 0.79
N TYR A 244 -0.70 12.42 2.00
CA TYR A 244 -1.55 13.14 2.94
C TYR A 244 -1.99 14.50 2.38
N LYS A 245 -1.05 15.30 1.85
CA LYS A 245 -1.37 16.59 1.20
C LYS A 245 -2.35 16.41 0.04
N ASN A 246 -2.10 15.44 -0.83
CA ASN A 246 -2.98 15.13 -1.95
C ASN A 246 -4.34 14.64 -1.46
N SER A 247 -4.40 13.82 -0.41
CA SER A 247 -5.65 13.34 0.19
C SER A 247 -6.43 14.46 0.89
N GLN A 248 -5.77 15.44 1.51
CA GLN A 248 -6.44 16.62 2.07
C GLN A 248 -6.97 17.51 0.96
N ILE A 249 -6.21 17.68 -0.13
CA ILE A 249 -6.69 18.39 -1.32
C ILE A 249 -7.92 17.64 -1.88
N ILE A 250 -7.84 16.32 -2.05
CA ILE A 250 -8.98 15.49 -2.48
C ILE A 250 -10.15 15.61 -1.50
N ASN A 251 -9.92 15.56 -0.18
CA ASN A 251 -10.97 15.75 0.81
C ASN A 251 -11.53 17.17 0.84
N THR A 252 -10.75 18.19 0.50
CA THR A 252 -11.20 19.59 0.42
C THR A 252 -11.93 19.86 -0.89
N LEU A 253 -11.54 19.18 -1.98
CA LEU A 253 -12.24 19.17 -3.26
C LEU A 253 -13.53 18.35 -3.19
N ASN A 254 -13.56 17.26 -2.40
CA ASN A 254 -14.74 16.43 -2.16
C ASN A 254 -15.65 17.02 -1.07
N LYS A 255 -15.13 17.90 -0.22
CA LYS A 255 -15.93 18.70 0.72
C LYS A 255 -16.33 20.01 0.06
N ASP A 256 -17.25 19.91 -0.88
CA ASP A 256 -18.20 21.00 -1.10
C ASP A 256 -19.00 21.23 0.20
N GLU A 257 -18.55 22.23 0.95
CA GLU A 257 -19.36 23.21 1.68
C GLU A 257 -20.58 22.72 2.47
N LYS A 258 -20.36 22.27 3.72
CA LYS A 258 -21.17 22.71 4.89
C LYS A 258 -20.65 22.34 6.28
N ASP A 259 -19.73 21.39 6.45
CA ASP A 259 -19.49 20.82 7.80
C ASP A 259 -18.12 21.12 8.44
N LEU A 260 -17.50 22.27 8.13
CA LEU A 260 -16.12 22.55 8.57
C LEU A 260 -15.94 23.29 9.91
N GLU A 261 -16.98 23.41 10.75
CA GLU A 261 -16.81 23.97 12.11
C GLU A 261 -16.59 22.94 13.24
N ASP A 262 -16.82 21.63 13.01
CA ASP A 262 -16.76 20.61 14.08
C ASP A 262 -15.82 19.42 13.77
N SER A 263 -14.58 19.68 13.34
CA SER A 263 -13.62 18.60 13.14
C SER A 263 -13.08 18.04 14.49
N PRO A 264 -13.11 16.70 14.72
CA PRO A 264 -12.75 16.06 16.00
C PRO A 264 -11.27 16.21 16.43
N LEU A 265 -10.41 16.76 15.57
CA LEU A 265 -8.95 16.79 15.78
C LEU A 265 -8.45 17.78 16.84
N LYS A 266 -9.33 18.53 17.53
CA LYS A 266 -8.95 19.34 18.70
C LYS A 266 -9.05 18.61 20.04
N LYS A 267 -9.55 17.37 20.10
CA LYS A 267 -9.85 16.70 21.39
C LYS A 267 -8.93 15.54 21.82
N SER A 268 -8.01 15.03 21.00
CA SER A 268 -7.03 14.04 21.46
C SER A 268 -5.75 14.71 21.98
N LYS A 269 -5.85 15.30 23.17
CA LYS A 269 -4.70 15.88 23.90
C LYS A 269 -4.10 14.89 24.92
N LYS A 270 -4.07 13.61 24.58
CA LYS A 270 -3.35 12.57 25.33
C LYS A 270 -2.52 11.77 24.33
N GLU A 271 -1.22 11.77 24.59
CA GLU A 271 -0.09 11.25 23.80
C GLU A 271 0.37 12.15 22.64
N LYS A 272 1.57 12.73 22.81
CA LYS A 272 2.28 13.47 21.78
C LYS A 272 2.89 12.46 20.81
N ASP A 273 2.09 11.84 19.97
CA ASP A 273 2.65 11.14 18.82
C ASP A 273 3.37 12.18 17.95
N THR A 274 4.68 12.02 17.78
CA THR A 274 5.46 12.95 16.96
C THR A 274 4.99 12.84 15.51
N VAL A 275 5.07 13.93 14.74
CA VAL A 275 4.66 13.96 13.31
C VAL A 275 5.26 12.80 12.52
N THR A 276 6.49 12.40 12.86
CA THR A 276 7.18 11.24 12.31
C THR A 276 6.42 9.93 12.51
N GLN A 277 5.85 9.71 13.70
CA GLN A 277 5.07 8.50 13.99
C GLN A 277 3.78 8.47 13.17
N LEU A 278 3.06 9.60 13.09
CA LEU A 278 1.88 9.71 12.24
C LEU A 278 2.21 9.46 10.76
N LEU A 279 3.34 9.97 10.26
CA LEU A 279 3.77 9.71 8.88
C LEU A 279 4.12 8.23 8.64
N MET A 280 4.76 7.58 9.60
CA MET A 280 5.02 6.14 9.53
C MET A 280 3.73 5.32 9.57
N GLU A 281 2.75 5.72 10.37
CA GLU A 281 1.42 5.09 10.41
C GLU A 281 0.64 5.31 9.11
N VAL A 282 0.69 6.51 8.53
CA VAL A 282 0.06 6.79 7.22
C VAL A 282 0.72 5.96 6.12
N ASP A 283 2.05 5.90 6.08
CA ASP A 283 2.77 5.01 5.16
C ASP A 283 2.39 3.54 5.37
N TYR A 284 2.21 3.14 6.63
CA TYR A 284 1.82 1.81 6.99
C TYR A 284 0.43 1.44 6.44
N VAL A 285 -0.57 2.28 6.69
CA VAL A 285 -1.95 2.10 6.18
C VAL A 285 -1.98 2.15 4.66
N LYS A 286 -1.21 3.05 4.05
CA LYS A 286 -1.08 3.16 2.59
C LYS A 286 -0.60 1.83 1.99
N ARG A 287 0.49 1.25 2.51
CA ARG A 287 1.03 -0.02 2.02
C ARG A 287 0.01 -1.16 2.15
N GLU A 288 -0.66 -1.24 3.29
CA GLU A 288 -1.69 -2.26 3.55
C GLU A 288 -2.85 -2.18 2.54
N LEU A 289 -3.31 -0.96 2.23
CA LEU A 289 -4.36 -0.74 1.24
C LEU A 289 -3.96 -1.24 -0.15
N TYR A 290 -2.74 -0.95 -0.59
CA TYR A 290 -2.27 -1.38 -1.92
C TYR A 290 -2.07 -2.88 -2.02
N GLU A 291 -1.56 -3.50 -0.97
CA GLU A 291 -1.46 -4.95 -0.90
C GLU A 291 -2.85 -5.60 -0.99
N GLN A 292 -3.86 -5.00 -0.37
CA GLN A 292 -5.25 -5.43 -0.52
C GLN A 292 -5.81 -5.29 -1.91
N ILE A 293 -5.51 -4.19 -2.58
CA ILE A 293 -5.90 -4.02 -3.98
C ILE A 293 -5.24 -5.09 -4.85
N SER A 294 -3.96 -5.42 -4.62
CA SER A 294 -3.23 -6.46 -5.36
C SER A 294 -3.83 -7.84 -5.15
N VAL A 295 -4.03 -8.25 -3.89
CA VAL A 295 -4.62 -9.55 -3.55
C VAL A 295 -6.04 -9.67 -4.11
N ASN A 296 -6.85 -8.62 -4.04
CA ASN A 296 -8.19 -8.63 -4.63
C ASN A 296 -8.15 -8.82 -6.15
N LYS A 297 -7.17 -8.22 -6.83
CA LYS A 297 -6.98 -8.40 -8.27
C LYS A 297 -6.61 -9.85 -8.61
N GLU A 298 -5.68 -10.44 -7.88
CA GLU A 298 -5.29 -11.85 -8.04
C GLU A 298 -6.49 -12.79 -7.80
N LEU A 299 -7.25 -12.58 -6.73
CA LEU A 299 -8.47 -13.34 -6.44
C LEU A 299 -9.54 -13.18 -7.53
N GLU A 300 -9.64 -12.02 -8.15
CA GLU A 300 -10.55 -11.80 -9.27
C GLU A 300 -10.12 -12.58 -10.53
N GLU A 301 -8.82 -12.63 -10.80
CA GLU A 301 -8.24 -13.45 -11.88
C GLU A 301 -8.47 -14.95 -11.61
N GLU A 302 -8.21 -15.43 -10.39
CA GLU A 302 -8.49 -16.82 -9.98
C GLU A 302 -9.98 -17.16 -10.09
N ARG A 303 -10.86 -16.28 -9.63
CA ARG A 303 -12.32 -16.46 -9.76
C ARG A 303 -12.73 -16.59 -11.22
N ASN A 304 -12.15 -15.79 -12.11
CA ASN A 304 -12.44 -15.84 -13.54
C ASN A 304 -11.93 -17.14 -14.18
N MET A 305 -10.75 -17.62 -13.77
CA MET A 305 -10.22 -18.93 -14.22
C MET A 305 -11.09 -20.09 -13.73
N ALA A 306 -11.46 -20.10 -12.45
CA ALA A 306 -12.34 -21.13 -11.88
C ALA A 306 -13.72 -21.15 -12.57
N ARG A 307 -14.27 -19.96 -12.87
CA ARG A 307 -15.52 -19.84 -13.62
C ARG A 307 -15.41 -20.42 -15.03
N LYS A 308 -14.28 -20.22 -15.71
CA LYS A 308 -14.03 -20.80 -17.02
C LYS A 308 -13.94 -22.33 -16.96
N GLN A 309 -13.17 -22.87 -16.02
CA GLN A 309 -13.07 -24.32 -15.81
C GLN A 309 -14.42 -24.96 -15.49
N PHE A 310 -15.25 -24.27 -14.71
CA PHE A 310 -16.61 -24.72 -14.42
C PHE A 310 -17.47 -24.81 -15.69
N LEU A 311 -17.41 -23.81 -16.58
CA LEU A 311 -18.13 -23.83 -17.85
C LEU A 311 -17.62 -24.94 -18.80
N ASP A 312 -16.31 -25.17 -18.83
CA ASP A 312 -15.72 -26.24 -19.65
C ASP A 312 -16.20 -27.62 -19.15
N LEU A 313 -16.21 -27.84 -17.83
CA LEU A 313 -16.74 -29.07 -17.22
C LEU A 313 -18.24 -29.26 -17.43
N GLU A 314 -19.03 -28.18 -17.36
CA GLU A 314 -20.48 -28.24 -17.65
C GLU A 314 -20.73 -28.68 -19.10
N SER A 315 -19.96 -28.17 -20.05
CA SER A 315 -20.01 -28.57 -21.47
C SER A 315 -19.62 -30.04 -21.69
N GLU A 316 -18.55 -30.52 -21.03
CA GLU A 316 -18.16 -31.93 -21.09
C GLU A 316 -19.23 -32.86 -20.49
N MET A 317 -19.85 -32.45 -19.38
CA MET A 317 -20.98 -33.17 -18.79
C MET A 317 -22.18 -33.23 -19.75
N GLU A 318 -22.55 -32.12 -20.38
CA GLU A 318 -23.64 -32.09 -21.35
C GLU A 318 -23.37 -33.01 -22.55
N GLN A 319 -22.14 -33.01 -23.09
CA GLN A 319 -21.74 -33.93 -24.16
C GLN A 319 -21.81 -35.39 -23.73
N THR A 320 -21.40 -35.70 -22.51
CA THR A 320 -21.45 -37.05 -21.95
C THR A 320 -22.90 -37.52 -21.77
N ILE A 321 -23.77 -36.65 -21.25
CA ILE A 321 -25.20 -36.92 -21.10
C ILE A 321 -25.84 -37.19 -22.46
N GLU A 322 -25.56 -36.36 -23.47
CA GLU A 322 -26.10 -36.56 -24.82
C GLU A 322 -25.57 -37.85 -25.45
N GLY A 323 -24.29 -38.18 -25.24
CA GLY A 323 -23.71 -39.46 -25.67
C GLY A 323 -24.42 -40.66 -25.05
N TYR A 324 -24.69 -40.64 -23.73
CA TYR A 324 -25.46 -41.69 -23.06
C TYR A 324 -26.90 -41.76 -23.55
N ARG A 325 -27.53 -40.60 -23.81
CA ARG A 325 -28.88 -40.54 -24.33
C ARG A 325 -29.00 -41.23 -25.70
N ILE A 326 -28.06 -40.99 -26.61
CA ILE A 326 -28.01 -41.67 -27.92
C ILE A 326 -27.89 -43.20 -27.74
N VAL A 327 -27.00 -43.67 -26.87
CA VAL A 327 -26.82 -45.11 -26.60
C VAL A 327 -28.09 -45.75 -26.03
N LEU A 328 -28.79 -45.02 -25.16
CA LEU A 328 -30.06 -45.48 -24.58
C LEU A 328 -31.18 -45.53 -25.62
N GLU A 329 -31.28 -44.53 -26.52
CA GLU A 329 -32.23 -44.52 -27.64
C GLU A 329 -31.99 -45.72 -28.59
N ASP A 330 -30.74 -46.09 -28.85
CA ASP A 330 -30.39 -47.28 -29.66
C ASP A 330 -30.80 -48.61 -28.99
N GLN A 331 -30.78 -48.68 -27.65
CA GLN A 331 -31.18 -49.87 -26.89
C GLN A 331 -32.70 -50.06 -26.74
N GLU A 332 -33.53 -49.08 -27.11
CA GLU A 332 -35.01 -49.16 -26.97
C GLU A 332 -35.70 -50.19 -27.88
N HIS A 333 -34.97 -50.89 -28.77
CA HIS A 333 -35.54 -51.86 -29.72
C HIS A 333 -35.79 -53.28 -29.16
N SER A 334 -35.69 -53.51 -27.84
CA SER A 334 -36.00 -54.81 -27.20
C SER A 334 -37.35 -54.82 -26.45
N PRO A 335 -38.30 -55.73 -26.74
CA PRO A 335 -39.73 -55.59 -26.39
C PRO A 335 -40.18 -56.07 -24.99
N GLU A 336 -39.32 -56.11 -23.98
CA GLU A 336 -39.70 -56.56 -22.62
C GLU A 336 -39.35 -55.52 -21.55
N ASP A 337 -40.23 -54.54 -21.29
CA ASP A 337 -40.61 -54.11 -19.92
C ASP A 337 -41.61 -52.93 -19.96
N THR A 338 -42.90 -53.18 -19.75
CA THR A 338 -43.94 -52.15 -19.99
C THR A 338 -44.07 -51.14 -18.83
N GLN A 339 -43.68 -51.52 -17.61
CA GLN A 339 -43.82 -50.69 -16.41
C GLN A 339 -42.64 -49.74 -16.22
N PHE A 340 -41.41 -50.22 -16.43
CA PHE A 340 -40.21 -49.37 -16.46
C PHE A 340 -40.28 -48.30 -17.55
N ARG A 341 -40.83 -48.65 -18.73
CA ARG A 341 -41.09 -47.71 -19.84
C ARG A 341 -42.09 -46.61 -19.51
N ALA A 342 -43.00 -46.83 -18.56
CA ALA A 342 -43.95 -45.80 -18.13
C ALA A 342 -43.29 -44.82 -17.15
N GLU A 343 -42.51 -45.33 -16.20
CA GLU A 343 -41.73 -44.51 -15.26
C GLU A 343 -40.63 -43.71 -15.97
N PHE A 344 -39.91 -44.32 -16.91
CA PHE A 344 -38.90 -43.65 -17.71
C PHE A 344 -39.50 -42.53 -18.57
N ARG A 345 -40.64 -42.77 -19.22
CA ARG A 345 -41.37 -41.71 -19.95
C ARG A 345 -41.85 -40.57 -19.03
N ASN A 346 -42.20 -40.87 -17.78
CA ASN A 346 -42.55 -39.85 -16.79
C ASN A 346 -41.32 -39.06 -16.33
N GLN A 347 -40.16 -39.71 -16.13
CA GLN A 347 -38.90 -39.03 -15.84
C GLN A 347 -38.42 -38.16 -17.00
N LEU A 348 -38.56 -38.62 -18.25
CA LEU A 348 -38.21 -37.84 -19.43
C LEU A 348 -39.06 -36.58 -19.53
N LYS A 349 -40.38 -36.70 -19.32
CA LYS A 349 -41.29 -35.55 -19.25
C LYS A 349 -40.93 -34.60 -18.11
N LEU A 350 -40.54 -35.12 -16.94
CA LEU A 350 -40.13 -34.29 -15.82
C LEU A 350 -38.83 -33.53 -16.13
N ASN A 351 -37.84 -34.19 -16.72
CA ASN A 351 -36.59 -33.55 -17.17
C ASN A 351 -36.83 -32.51 -18.26
N GLU A 352 -37.70 -32.78 -19.24
CA GLU A 352 -38.09 -31.77 -20.23
C GLU A 352 -38.77 -30.56 -19.58
N THR A 353 -39.56 -30.78 -18.53
CA THR A 353 -40.22 -29.69 -17.78
C THR A 353 -39.20 -28.87 -17.00
N LEU A 354 -38.28 -29.53 -16.29
CA LEU A 354 -37.19 -28.88 -15.56
C LEU A 354 -36.24 -28.12 -16.50
N GLN A 355 -35.95 -28.66 -17.69
CA GLN A 355 -35.12 -27.99 -18.67
C GLN A 355 -35.82 -26.73 -19.23
N LYS A 356 -37.14 -26.79 -19.44
CA LYS A 356 -37.93 -25.62 -19.82
C LYS A 356 -37.93 -24.56 -18.72
N GLU A 357 -38.10 -24.94 -17.45
CA GLU A 357 -37.97 -24.01 -16.32
C GLU A 357 -36.56 -23.41 -16.21
N LYS A 358 -35.50 -24.21 -16.37
CA LYS A 358 -34.11 -23.73 -16.37
C LYS A 358 -33.90 -22.69 -17.47
N ASN A 359 -34.40 -22.94 -18.67
CA ASN A 359 -34.29 -22.01 -19.80
C ASN A 359 -35.10 -20.72 -19.57
N GLN A 360 -36.31 -20.81 -19.01
CA GLN A 360 -37.11 -19.64 -18.64
C GLN A 360 -36.40 -18.78 -17.58
N LEU A 361 -35.84 -19.40 -16.54
CA LEU A 361 -35.07 -18.70 -15.51
C LEU A 361 -33.78 -18.06 -16.06
N ALA A 362 -33.16 -18.67 -17.07
CA ALA A 362 -32.00 -18.10 -17.75
C ALA A 362 -32.40 -16.85 -18.57
N GLU A 363 -33.52 -16.91 -19.28
CA GLU A 363 -34.07 -15.80 -20.06
C GLU A 363 -34.50 -14.63 -19.16
N GLU A 364 -35.18 -14.91 -18.04
CA GLU A 364 -35.51 -13.90 -17.02
C GLU A 364 -34.25 -13.25 -16.42
N ASN A 365 -33.22 -14.03 -16.11
CA ASN A 365 -31.96 -13.48 -15.62
C ASN A 365 -31.27 -12.57 -16.65
N MET A 366 -31.35 -12.92 -17.93
CA MET A 366 -30.80 -12.10 -19.01
C MET A 366 -31.52 -10.76 -19.09
N ILE A 367 -32.86 -10.76 -19.05
CA ILE A 367 -33.68 -9.54 -19.03
C ILE A 367 -33.33 -8.67 -17.81
N LEU A 368 -33.24 -9.27 -16.63
CA LEU A 368 -32.88 -8.56 -15.40
C LEU A 368 -31.47 -7.96 -15.46
N GLN A 369 -30.51 -8.61 -16.11
CA GLN A 369 -29.18 -8.05 -16.32
C GLN A 369 -29.19 -6.84 -17.25
N ASP A 370 -29.98 -6.87 -18.32
CA ASP A 370 -30.12 -5.75 -19.25
C ASP A 370 -30.84 -4.56 -18.60
N GLU A 371 -31.86 -4.82 -17.78
CA GLU A 371 -32.53 -3.79 -16.97
C GLU A 371 -31.57 -3.16 -15.95
N LYS A 372 -30.76 -3.98 -15.29
CA LYS A 372 -29.71 -3.52 -14.36
C LYS A 372 -28.70 -2.63 -15.08
N LYS A 373 -28.21 -3.04 -16.25
CA LYS A 373 -27.26 -2.27 -17.07
C LYS A 373 -27.86 -0.94 -17.51
N THR A 374 -29.11 -0.94 -17.96
CA THR A 374 -29.85 0.27 -18.33
C THR A 374 -30.00 1.23 -17.14
N THR A 375 -30.28 0.68 -15.96
CA THR A 375 -30.43 1.47 -14.73
C THR A 375 -29.10 2.08 -14.28
N ILE A 376 -27.99 1.34 -14.39
CA ILE A 376 -26.64 1.84 -14.12
C ILE A 376 -26.30 3.01 -15.06
N SER A 377 -26.54 2.85 -16.37
CA SER A 377 -26.27 3.92 -17.35
C SER A 377 -27.07 5.20 -17.07
N LYS A 378 -28.34 5.09 -16.64
CA LYS A 378 -29.14 6.24 -16.20
C LYS A 378 -28.57 6.89 -14.94
N LEU A 379 -27.98 6.12 -14.04
CA LEU A 379 -27.38 6.62 -12.80
C LEU A 379 -26.10 7.39 -13.09
N GLU A 380 -25.25 6.88 -13.99
CA GLU A 380 -24.05 7.57 -14.49
C GLU A 380 -24.39 8.89 -15.19
N GLU A 381 -25.47 8.93 -15.99
CA GLU A 381 -25.95 10.17 -16.61
C GLU A 381 -26.38 11.21 -15.56
N LYS A 382 -27.06 10.77 -14.50
CA LYS A 382 -27.49 11.64 -13.40
C LYS A 382 -26.33 12.17 -12.59
N ASP A 383 -25.31 11.35 -12.34
CA ASP A 383 -24.08 11.77 -11.68
C ASP A 383 -23.33 12.80 -12.53
N GLY A 384 -23.26 12.61 -13.86
CA GLY A 384 -22.72 13.60 -14.78
C GLY A 384 -23.47 14.94 -14.74
N GLN A 385 -24.81 14.91 -14.74
CA GLN A 385 -25.64 16.11 -14.58
C GLN A 385 -25.40 16.81 -13.24
N MET A 386 -25.19 16.03 -12.16
CA MET A 386 -24.91 16.56 -10.83
C MET A 386 -23.56 17.27 -10.77
N GLU A 387 -22.51 16.70 -11.36
CA GLU A 387 -21.19 17.33 -11.44
C GLU A 387 -21.21 18.61 -12.28
N GLN A 388 -21.97 18.62 -13.38
CA GLN A 388 -22.16 19.84 -14.16
C GLN A 388 -22.84 20.95 -13.35
N LEU A 389 -23.88 20.62 -12.58
CA LEU A 389 -24.56 21.57 -11.70
C LEU A 389 -23.64 22.08 -10.58
N LYS A 390 -22.82 21.22 -9.97
CA LYS A 390 -21.83 21.63 -8.96
C LYS A 390 -20.82 22.62 -9.54
N SER A 391 -20.30 22.35 -10.73
CA SER A 391 -19.39 23.25 -11.44
C SER A 391 -20.01 24.63 -11.68
N GLN A 392 -21.27 24.67 -12.18
CA GLN A 392 -22.02 25.93 -12.35
C GLN A 392 -22.21 26.68 -11.02
N LEU A 393 -22.50 25.95 -9.93
CA LEU A 393 -22.66 26.54 -8.60
C LEU A 393 -21.35 27.15 -8.09
N MET A 394 -20.22 26.47 -8.30
CA MET A 394 -18.89 26.99 -7.94
C MET A 394 -18.57 28.28 -8.69
N ASP A 395 -18.90 28.37 -9.98
CA ASP A 395 -18.65 29.57 -10.77
C ASP A 395 -19.57 30.73 -10.36
N MET A 396 -20.86 30.47 -10.11
CA MET A 396 -21.76 31.46 -9.52
C MET A 396 -21.26 31.96 -8.16
N LYS A 397 -20.69 31.07 -7.34
CA LYS A 397 -20.12 31.45 -6.04
C LYS A 397 -18.89 32.35 -6.17
N LYS A 398 -18.00 32.06 -7.12
CA LYS A 398 -16.85 32.93 -7.43
C LYS A 398 -17.32 34.31 -7.89
N GLU A 399 -18.32 34.37 -8.76
CA GLU A 399 -18.90 35.63 -9.24
C GLU A 399 -19.56 36.43 -8.10
N TYR A 400 -20.30 35.76 -7.21
CA TYR A 400 -20.88 36.37 -6.02
C TYR A 400 -19.82 36.99 -5.11
N GLU A 401 -18.71 36.28 -4.82
CA GLU A 401 -17.63 36.81 -4.00
C GLU A 401 -16.90 38.00 -4.66
N LYS A 402 -16.81 38.01 -6.00
CA LYS A 402 -16.29 39.17 -6.74
C LYS A 402 -17.21 40.39 -6.58
N LEU A 403 -18.52 40.22 -6.83
CA LEU A 403 -19.53 41.27 -6.67
C LEU A 403 -19.58 41.80 -5.23
N LYS A 404 -19.42 40.92 -4.23
CA LYS A 404 -19.35 41.28 -2.82
C LYS A 404 -18.14 42.17 -2.50
N LYS A 405 -16.95 41.83 -3.02
CA LYS A 405 -15.74 42.67 -2.89
C LYS A 405 -15.92 44.04 -3.55
N GLU A 406 -16.54 44.08 -4.72
CA GLU A 406 -16.86 45.34 -5.43
C GLU A 406 -17.86 46.19 -4.64
N LYS A 407 -18.93 45.58 -4.11
CA LYS A 407 -19.90 46.25 -3.23
C LYS A 407 -19.22 46.85 -1.99
N ASP A 408 -18.32 46.13 -1.35
CA ASP A 408 -17.59 46.61 -0.17
C ASP A 408 -16.59 47.73 -0.52
N LYS A 409 -15.99 47.69 -1.71
CA LYS A 409 -15.19 48.80 -2.25
C LYS A 409 -16.04 50.05 -2.46
N CYS A 410 -17.15 49.95 -3.19
CA CYS A 410 -18.09 51.05 -3.40
C CYS A 410 -18.61 51.64 -2.08
N ARG A 411 -18.89 50.79 -1.07
CA ARG A 411 -19.31 51.24 0.26
C ARG A 411 -18.22 52.04 0.99
N ARG A 412 -16.95 51.67 0.85
CA ARG A 412 -15.81 52.42 1.41
C ARG A 412 -15.64 53.76 0.71
N ASP A 413 -15.74 53.79 -0.61
CA ASP A 413 -15.58 55.02 -1.40
C ASP A 413 -16.74 55.99 -1.10
N ALA A 414 -17.98 55.51 -1.01
CA ALA A 414 -19.13 56.32 -0.60
C ALA A 414 -18.96 56.94 0.80
N LYS A 415 -18.37 56.20 1.76
CA LYS A 415 -18.05 56.74 3.09
C LYS A 415 -17.02 57.86 3.03
N LYS A 416 -15.95 57.69 2.24
CA LYS A 416 -14.93 58.73 2.03
C LYS A 416 -15.53 60.00 1.42
N PHE A 417 -16.32 59.87 0.36
CA PHE A 417 -17.01 61.01 -0.25
C PHE A 417 -17.95 61.73 0.74
N ALA A 418 -18.67 60.98 1.58
CA ALA A 418 -19.52 61.59 2.61
C ALA A 418 -18.71 62.41 3.64
N GLU A 419 -17.51 61.95 4.02
CA GLU A 419 -16.60 62.66 4.92
C GLU A 419 -15.99 63.91 4.26
N GLU A 420 -15.61 63.83 2.99
CA GLU A 420 -15.14 64.98 2.20
C GLU A 420 -16.23 66.05 2.07
N ILE A 421 -17.48 65.65 1.74
CA ILE A 421 -18.63 66.57 1.70
C ILE A 421 -18.85 67.23 3.06
N ARG A 422 -18.76 66.49 4.17
CA ARG A 422 -18.87 67.06 5.53
C ARG A 422 -17.77 68.09 5.78
N THR A 423 -16.54 67.80 5.34
CA THR A 423 -15.39 68.70 5.50
C THR A 423 -15.53 69.97 4.68
N CYS A 424 -15.95 69.88 3.42
CA CYS A 424 -16.24 71.02 2.57
C CYS A 424 -17.38 71.89 3.13
N ARG A 425 -18.47 71.27 3.62
CA ARG A 425 -19.57 72.00 4.28
C ARG A 425 -19.10 72.76 5.53
N ARG A 426 -18.19 72.21 6.34
CA ARG A 426 -17.58 72.91 7.49
C ARG A 426 -16.76 74.12 7.06
N LYS A 427 -16.02 74.04 5.95
CA LYS A 427 -15.24 75.17 5.41
C LYS A 427 -16.16 76.30 4.92
N ILE A 428 -17.27 75.97 4.24
CA ILE A 428 -18.23 76.95 3.73
C ILE A 428 -18.99 77.65 4.88
N LYS A 429 -19.30 76.94 5.97
CA LYS A 429 -20.05 77.49 7.11
C LYS A 429 -19.24 78.39 8.06
N LYS A 430 -17.95 78.65 7.83
CA LYS A 430 -17.21 79.69 8.57
C LYS A 430 -17.47 81.04 7.88
N PRO A 431 -18.37 81.91 8.40
CA PRO A 431 -18.49 83.24 7.86
C PRO A 431 -17.22 84.00 8.24
N LYS A 432 -16.63 84.72 7.29
CA LYS A 432 -15.69 85.78 7.63
C LYS A 432 -16.50 86.87 8.34
N LEU A 433 -16.53 86.83 9.66
CA LEU A 433 -16.82 88.00 10.48
C LEU A 433 -15.54 88.83 10.48
N SER A 434 -15.49 89.79 9.56
CA SER A 434 -14.68 91.00 9.64
C SER A 434 -15.49 92.09 10.30
#